data_AF-A0A4U3MC73-F1
#
_entry.id   AF-A0A4U3MC73-F1
#
_cell.length_a   1.000
_cell.length_b   1.000
_cell.length_c   1.000
_cell.angle_alpha   90.00
_cell.angle_beta   90.00
_cell.angle_gamma   90.00
#
_symmetry.space_group_name_H-M   'P 1'
#
loop_
_entity.id
_entity.type
_entity.pdbx_description
1 polymer ?
#
loop_
_entity_poly.entity_id
_entity_poly.type
_entity_poly.pdbx_seq_one_letter_code
_entity_poly.pdbx_strand_id
1 'polypeptide(L)'
;MPQGYSIFINGTRVATVGSLVPFTWDPATGSVTTSGTVAYNQAYSGLQTPSQVSFTSGRMTDVLAKAGINVAAGLIPASGSASTTASGGNVAGAVDGLPVNEPFWGGTGAATDWYELNLGSSQPVNEVRLWFKDSRPASATYRAPSAYTIQYLNGSTWTAVPSQTKTPAAPRANYNQVTFPSVTTARIRVQVTNAGSAKTGLTEIAAYNRGGTPPPVTNLALSATPSASHTSSWETVAALNDGIQPPSSNDTANPRWGTWPETGQQWAELTWPAAQTLGRAEVYFFDDEQGIDMPSAWKLQYWNGSSYVDVPGSYGLAKNQFNSVTFTPVSSTRLRVVLTSTGTASLGLLEVRAFAN
;
A
#
# COMPACT_ATOMS: atom_id res chain seq x y z
N MET A 1 4.36 41.88 -28.78
CA MET A 1 4.18 40.96 -27.65
C MET A 1 5.27 41.25 -26.64
N PRO A 2 4.98 41.70 -25.40
CA PRO A 2 6.02 41.75 -24.37
C PRO A 2 6.51 40.32 -24.11
N GLN A 3 7.81 40.08 -24.20
CA GLN A 3 8.42 38.78 -23.86
C GLN A 3 8.75 38.68 -22.36
N GLY A 4 8.02 39.42 -21.53
CA GLY A 4 8.24 39.50 -20.09
C GLY A 4 7.40 38.50 -19.30
N TYR A 5 7.63 38.43 -18.00
CA TYR A 5 6.81 37.63 -17.08
C TYR A 5 6.62 38.35 -15.75
N SER A 6 5.59 37.94 -15.01
CA SER A 6 5.25 38.47 -13.69
C SER A 6 5.22 37.36 -12.66
N ILE A 7 5.62 37.67 -11.43
CA ILE A 7 5.46 36.78 -10.27
C ILE A 7 4.29 37.30 -9.42
N PHE A 8 3.47 36.36 -8.95
CA PHE A 8 2.36 36.61 -8.05
C PHE A 8 2.52 35.80 -6.76
N ILE A 9 2.28 36.44 -5.62
CA ILE A 9 2.22 35.81 -4.30
C ILE A 9 0.77 35.93 -3.80
N ASN A 10 0.11 34.81 -3.52
CA ASN A 10 -1.30 34.76 -3.10
C ASN A 10 -2.24 35.61 -3.98
N GLY A 11 -2.06 35.54 -5.30
CA GLY A 11 -2.86 36.31 -6.27
C GLY A 11 -2.46 37.78 -6.42
N THR A 12 -1.52 38.27 -5.61
CA THR A 12 -1.01 39.66 -5.69
C THR A 12 0.24 39.70 -6.56
N ARG A 13 0.25 40.53 -7.60
CA ARG A 13 1.45 40.73 -8.44
C ARG A 13 2.53 41.42 -7.61
N VAL A 14 3.75 40.90 -7.62
CA VAL A 14 4.86 41.48 -6.83
C VAL A 14 6.02 41.97 -7.67
N ALA A 15 6.22 41.42 -8.87
CA ALA A 15 7.26 41.86 -9.79
C ALA A 15 6.89 41.55 -11.24
N THR A 16 7.36 42.38 -12.18
CA THR A 16 7.29 42.16 -13.63
C THR A 16 8.61 42.57 -14.26
N VAL A 17 9.20 41.67 -15.05
CA VAL A 17 10.38 41.96 -15.89
C VAL A 17 9.97 41.90 -17.36
N GLY A 18 10.45 42.86 -18.16
CA GLY A 18 10.05 43.06 -19.56
C GLY A 18 10.64 42.06 -20.56
N SER A 19 11.49 41.15 -20.11
CA SER A 19 12.20 40.15 -20.92
C SER A 19 12.34 38.81 -20.17
N LEU A 20 12.58 37.72 -20.91
CA LEU A 20 12.83 36.38 -20.37
C LEU A 20 14.25 36.26 -19.80
N VAL A 21 14.55 37.01 -18.74
CA VAL A 21 15.83 36.97 -18.03
C VAL A 21 15.61 36.61 -16.56
N PRO A 22 16.56 35.93 -15.90
CA PRO A 22 16.46 35.68 -14.46
C PRO A 22 16.34 36.98 -13.66
N PHE A 23 15.63 36.92 -12.55
CA PHE A 23 15.64 38.00 -11.56
C PHE A 23 15.54 37.47 -10.14
N THR A 24 16.06 38.27 -9.20
CA THR A 24 15.87 38.09 -7.75
C THR A 24 14.99 39.23 -7.25
N TRP A 25 13.96 38.93 -6.46
CA TRP A 25 13.09 39.92 -5.82
C TRP A 25 13.20 39.79 -4.31
N ASP A 26 13.44 40.92 -3.65
CA ASP A 26 13.45 41.01 -2.19
C ASP A 26 12.03 41.35 -1.70
N PRO A 27 11.34 40.44 -0.99
CA PRO A 27 9.99 40.67 -0.49
C PRO A 27 9.91 41.81 0.54
N ALA A 28 10.99 42.08 1.29
CA ALA A 28 10.98 43.10 2.33
C ALA A 28 10.99 44.52 1.74
N THR A 29 11.77 44.73 0.68
CA THR A 29 11.97 46.05 0.06
C THR A 29 11.25 46.22 -1.28
N GLY A 30 10.87 45.12 -1.92
CA GLY A 30 10.35 45.10 -3.29
C GLY A 30 11.44 45.16 -4.36
N SER A 31 12.71 45.26 -3.99
CA SER A 31 13.81 45.45 -4.94
C SER A 31 13.95 44.25 -5.88
N VAL A 32 14.19 44.52 -7.17
CA VAL A 32 14.42 43.49 -8.19
C VAL A 32 15.81 43.64 -8.79
N THR A 33 16.62 42.58 -8.70
CA THR A 33 17.94 42.49 -9.34
C THR A 33 17.83 41.64 -10.59
N THR A 34 18.14 42.20 -11.76
CA THR A 34 18.08 41.53 -13.06
C THR A 34 18.94 42.24 -14.10
N SER A 35 19.24 41.59 -15.22
CA SER A 35 19.84 42.22 -16.41
C SER A 35 18.80 42.85 -17.35
N GLY A 36 17.51 42.62 -17.11
CA GLY A 36 16.40 43.16 -17.91
C GLY A 36 15.78 44.42 -17.33
N THR A 37 14.77 44.96 -18.02
CA THR A 37 14.01 46.11 -17.53
C THR A 37 12.93 45.66 -16.54
N VAL A 38 12.95 46.20 -15.33
CA VAL A 38 11.91 45.98 -14.32
C VAL A 38 10.73 46.90 -14.63
N ALA A 39 9.59 46.31 -15.00
CA ALA A 39 8.38 47.06 -15.36
C ALA A 39 7.45 47.30 -14.15
N TYR A 40 7.55 46.45 -13.13
CA TYR A 40 6.77 46.60 -11.89
C TYR A 40 7.50 45.89 -10.76
N ASN A 41 7.47 46.46 -9.56
CA ASN A 41 7.84 45.78 -8.33
C ASN A 41 7.13 46.41 -7.13
N GLN A 42 6.91 45.64 -6.08
CA GLN A 42 6.47 46.12 -4.77
C GLN A 42 6.96 45.22 -3.65
N ALA A 43 7.08 45.78 -2.44
CA ALA A 43 7.30 44.99 -1.23
C ALA A 43 6.04 44.15 -0.92
N TYR A 44 6.24 43.03 -0.22
CA TYR A 44 5.17 42.15 0.24
C TYR A 44 5.47 41.66 1.65
N SER A 45 4.79 42.23 2.64
CA SER A 45 4.94 41.86 4.05
C SER A 45 4.23 40.54 4.37
N GLY A 46 4.77 39.77 5.32
CA GLY A 46 4.13 38.54 5.81
C GLY A 46 4.51 37.27 5.05
N LEU A 47 5.52 37.32 4.18
CA LEU A 47 6.13 36.11 3.63
C LEU A 47 6.87 35.37 4.75
N GLN A 48 6.58 34.08 4.94
CA GLN A 48 7.31 33.25 5.88
C GLN A 48 8.76 33.06 5.41
N THR A 49 9.73 33.02 6.33
CA THR A 49 11.08 32.57 5.98
C THR A 49 11.04 31.11 5.52
N PRO A 50 12.00 30.63 4.72
CA PRO A 50 12.02 29.22 4.30
C PRO A 50 11.92 28.23 5.47
N SER A 51 12.49 28.57 6.63
CA SER A 51 12.41 27.78 7.87
C SER A 51 11.03 27.82 8.57
N GLN A 52 10.20 28.81 8.27
CA GLN A 52 8.85 28.98 8.82
C GLN A 52 7.75 28.42 7.90
N VAL A 53 8.09 28.07 6.65
CA VAL A 53 7.15 27.46 5.71
C VAL A 53 6.90 26.01 6.13
N SER A 54 5.70 25.74 6.65
CA SER A 54 5.25 24.40 6.98
C SER A 54 4.44 23.78 5.84
N PHE A 55 4.87 22.63 5.34
CA PHE A 55 4.13 21.86 4.33
C PHE A 55 3.08 20.99 5.02
N THR A 56 1.90 21.55 5.32
CA THR A 56 0.87 20.86 6.13
C THR A 56 -0.32 20.35 5.31
N SER A 57 -0.51 20.80 4.08
CA SER A 57 -1.64 20.34 3.26
C SER A 57 -1.40 18.91 2.72
N GLY A 58 -2.42 18.05 2.81
CA GLY A 58 -2.32 16.63 2.41
C GLY A 58 -1.84 16.42 0.97
N ARG A 59 -2.28 17.27 0.03
CA ARG A 59 -1.82 17.23 -1.37
C ARG A 59 -0.35 17.60 -1.51
N MET A 60 0.12 18.60 -0.78
CA MET A 60 1.50 19.07 -0.83
C MET A 60 2.44 18.05 -0.18
N THR A 61 2.05 17.49 0.97
CA THR A 61 2.80 16.39 1.60
C THR A 61 2.86 15.15 0.71
N ASP A 62 1.79 14.82 0.00
CA ASP A 62 1.74 13.69 -0.94
C ASP A 62 2.62 13.94 -2.17
N VAL A 63 2.55 15.12 -2.79
CA VAL A 63 3.40 15.49 -3.93
C VAL A 63 4.88 15.49 -3.54
N LEU A 64 5.22 16.05 -2.37
CA LEU A 64 6.59 16.08 -1.87
C LEU A 64 7.10 14.67 -1.52
N ALA A 65 6.28 13.84 -0.86
CA ALA A 65 6.62 12.45 -0.58
C ALA A 65 6.88 11.65 -1.86
N LYS A 66 6.06 11.84 -2.91
CA LYS A 66 6.28 11.22 -4.23
C LYS A 66 7.57 11.70 -4.90
N ALA A 67 7.96 12.95 -4.65
CA ALA A 67 9.20 13.54 -5.15
C ALA A 67 10.42 13.25 -4.26
N GLY A 68 10.25 12.49 -3.17
CA GLY A 68 11.32 12.17 -2.23
C GLY A 68 11.67 13.24 -1.22
N ILE A 69 10.92 14.34 -1.19
CA ILE A 69 11.07 15.35 -0.16
C ILE A 69 10.24 14.92 1.04
N ASN A 70 10.96 14.43 2.06
CA ASN A 70 10.34 13.98 3.29
C ASN A 70 10.03 15.15 4.22
N VAL A 71 8.84 15.75 4.06
CA VAL A 71 8.29 16.74 5.00
C VAL A 71 7.56 16.11 6.18
N ALA A 72 7.58 14.78 6.29
CA ALA A 72 6.88 14.03 7.31
C ALA A 72 7.75 13.91 8.57
N ALA A 73 7.28 14.48 9.69
CA ALA A 73 7.84 14.19 11.01
C ALA A 73 7.76 12.68 11.34
N GLY A 74 8.71 12.19 12.13
CA GLY A 74 8.71 10.82 12.64
C GLY A 74 9.48 9.79 11.83
N LEU A 75 10.33 10.20 10.87
CA LEU A 75 11.27 9.30 10.20
C LEU A 75 12.20 8.63 11.24
N ILE A 76 12.36 7.32 11.13
CA ILE A 76 13.26 6.55 11.98
C ILE A 76 14.55 6.27 11.20
N PRO A 77 15.71 6.77 11.65
CA PRO A 77 16.99 6.43 11.05
C PRO A 77 17.24 4.93 11.08
N ALA A 78 17.74 4.38 9.97
CA ALA A 78 17.97 2.96 9.82
C ALA A 78 19.15 2.67 8.90
N SER A 79 19.77 1.51 9.10
CA SER A 79 20.73 0.93 8.15
C SER A 79 20.10 -0.24 7.40
N GLY A 80 20.54 -0.44 6.15
CA GLY A 80 20.01 -1.44 5.24
C GLY A 80 20.75 -2.78 5.28
N SER A 81 20.01 -3.89 5.12
CA SER A 81 20.55 -5.17 4.68
C SER A 81 19.54 -5.90 3.78
N ALA A 82 19.95 -6.91 3.02
CA ALA A 82 19.07 -7.58 2.07
C ALA A 82 19.38 -9.07 1.93
N SER A 83 18.41 -9.85 1.42
CA SER A 83 18.55 -11.27 1.10
C SER A 83 19.68 -11.53 0.11
N THR A 84 19.67 -10.75 -0.96
CA THR A 84 20.62 -10.80 -2.06
C THR A 84 20.85 -9.39 -2.59
N THR A 85 21.92 -9.18 -3.35
CA THR A 85 22.16 -7.91 -4.04
C THR A 85 22.83 -8.20 -5.37
N ALA A 86 22.29 -7.63 -6.44
CA ALA A 86 22.85 -7.77 -7.78
C ALA A 86 24.24 -7.14 -7.87
N SER A 87 25.07 -7.67 -8.77
CA SER A 87 26.36 -7.04 -9.09
C SER A 87 26.13 -5.61 -9.57
N GLY A 88 26.84 -4.65 -8.95
CA GLY A 88 26.65 -3.22 -9.18
C GLY A 88 25.45 -2.58 -8.46
N GLY A 89 24.64 -3.35 -7.74
CA GLY A 89 23.62 -2.83 -6.83
C GLY A 89 24.22 -2.33 -5.51
N ASN A 90 23.50 -1.45 -4.81
CA ASN A 90 23.96 -0.89 -3.54
C ASN A 90 22.86 -1.00 -2.47
N VAL A 91 23.12 -1.77 -1.43
CA VAL A 91 22.21 -1.90 -0.28
C VAL A 91 21.92 -0.52 0.33
N ALA A 92 22.94 0.32 0.51
CA ALA A 92 22.77 1.64 1.12
C ALA A 92 21.99 2.62 0.25
N GLY A 93 21.89 2.38 -1.07
CA GLY A 93 21.12 3.24 -1.98
C GLY A 93 19.61 3.19 -1.75
N ALA A 94 19.09 2.21 -1.01
CA ALA A 94 17.68 2.19 -0.64
C ALA A 94 17.37 2.88 0.70
N VAL A 95 18.36 3.53 1.33
CA VAL A 95 18.21 4.25 2.61
C VAL A 95 18.98 5.59 2.59
N ASP A 96 19.21 6.15 1.41
CA ASP A 96 20.01 7.37 1.23
C ASP A 96 19.17 8.66 1.22
N GLY A 97 17.84 8.53 1.28
CA GLY A 97 16.90 9.65 1.24
C GLY A 97 16.66 10.20 -0.16
N LEU A 98 17.07 9.50 -1.22
CA LEU A 98 17.00 9.94 -2.62
C LEU A 98 16.16 8.96 -3.47
N PRO A 99 14.84 8.85 -3.25
CA PRO A 99 13.99 7.78 -3.81
C PRO A 99 13.78 7.79 -5.32
N VAL A 100 14.32 8.77 -6.04
CA VAL A 100 14.20 8.89 -7.50
C VAL A 100 15.52 8.68 -8.23
N ASN A 101 16.64 8.58 -7.52
CA ASN A 101 17.97 8.55 -8.10
C ASN A 101 18.63 7.17 -7.95
N GLU A 102 19.75 7.00 -8.64
CA GLU A 102 20.75 6.00 -8.27
C GLU A 102 21.65 6.58 -7.16
N PRO A 103 22.22 5.74 -6.29
CA PRO A 103 22.21 4.28 -6.31
C PRO A 103 20.90 3.66 -5.78
N PHE A 104 20.63 2.39 -6.09
CA PHE A 104 19.46 1.67 -5.58
C PHE A 104 19.85 0.23 -5.20
N TRP A 105 19.02 -0.42 -4.38
CA TRP A 105 19.16 -1.85 -4.11
C TRP A 105 18.38 -2.67 -5.15
N GLY A 106 19.00 -3.72 -5.69
CA GLY A 106 18.34 -4.68 -6.58
C GLY A 106 18.58 -6.11 -6.13
N GLY A 107 17.49 -6.87 -5.92
CA GLY A 107 17.55 -8.29 -5.57
C GLY A 107 17.85 -9.20 -6.76
N THR A 108 18.32 -10.42 -6.49
CA THR A 108 18.59 -11.46 -7.49
C THR A 108 17.82 -12.76 -7.26
N GLY A 109 17.01 -12.84 -6.20
CA GLY A 109 16.23 -14.01 -5.84
C GLY A 109 15.28 -14.45 -6.96
N ALA A 110 15.09 -15.75 -7.12
CA ALA A 110 14.27 -16.29 -8.21
C ALA A 110 12.81 -15.83 -8.09
N ALA A 111 12.16 -16.18 -6.98
CA ALA A 111 10.74 -15.89 -6.73
C ALA A 111 10.53 -14.78 -5.68
N THR A 112 11.39 -14.68 -4.68
CA THR A 112 11.26 -13.72 -3.58
C THR A 112 12.60 -13.13 -3.20
N ASP A 113 12.55 -11.94 -2.58
CA ASP A 113 13.67 -11.28 -1.91
C ASP A 113 13.15 -10.54 -0.68
N TRP A 114 14.05 -10.07 0.17
CA TRP A 114 13.72 -9.13 1.24
C TRP A 114 14.77 -8.02 1.35
N TYR A 115 14.31 -6.85 1.79
CA TYR A 115 15.16 -5.76 2.23
C TYR A 115 14.75 -5.33 3.63
N GLU A 116 15.73 -5.14 4.50
CA GLU A 116 15.55 -4.90 5.92
C GLU A 116 16.15 -3.56 6.34
N LEU A 117 15.42 -2.88 7.21
CA LEU A 117 15.86 -1.77 8.04
C LEU A 117 16.22 -2.24 9.45
N ASN A 118 17.48 -2.03 9.84
CA ASN A 118 17.92 -2.09 11.23
C ASN A 118 17.83 -0.69 11.85
N LEU A 119 16.93 -0.54 12.83
CA LEU A 119 16.58 0.72 13.46
C LEU A 119 17.53 1.08 14.63
N GLY A 120 18.54 0.25 14.89
CA GLY A 120 19.55 0.42 15.94
C GLY A 120 19.06 0.15 17.37
N SER A 121 17.79 0.41 17.66
CA SER A 121 17.15 0.14 18.95
C SER A 121 15.67 -0.20 18.78
N SER A 122 15.10 -0.89 19.76
CA SER A 122 13.69 -1.26 19.75
C SER A 122 12.82 -0.03 19.96
N GLN A 123 11.98 0.30 18.98
CA GLN A 123 11.15 1.50 18.99
C GLN A 123 9.84 1.27 18.25
N PRO A 124 8.78 2.05 18.54
CA PRO A 124 7.52 1.97 17.82
C PRO A 124 7.70 2.33 16.34
N VAL A 125 7.05 1.57 15.47
CA VAL A 125 6.92 1.82 14.02
C VAL A 125 5.47 1.61 13.65
N ASN A 126 4.88 2.53 12.88
CA ASN A 126 3.48 2.44 12.45
C ASN A 126 3.27 2.70 10.95
N GLU A 127 4.34 3.00 10.21
CA GLU A 127 4.28 3.21 8.77
C GLU A 127 5.61 2.82 8.10
N VAL A 128 5.52 2.23 6.91
CA VAL A 128 6.65 2.01 5.99
C VAL A 128 6.30 2.55 4.62
N ARG A 129 7.23 3.28 4.00
CA ARG A 129 7.13 3.75 2.61
C ARG A 129 8.17 3.04 1.76
N LEU A 130 7.79 2.71 0.54
CA LEU A 130 8.56 1.93 -0.41
C LEU A 130 8.55 2.62 -1.76
N TRP A 131 9.72 2.73 -2.38
CA TRP A 131 9.87 3.22 -3.74
C TRP A 131 10.47 2.10 -4.60
N PHE A 132 9.60 1.40 -5.33
CA PHE A 132 10.04 0.28 -6.18
C PHE A 132 10.66 0.77 -7.48
N LYS A 133 11.83 0.23 -7.80
CA LYS A 133 12.52 0.50 -9.06
C LYS A 133 11.74 -0.07 -10.25
N ASP A 134 11.64 0.72 -11.31
CA ASP A 134 11.26 0.25 -12.63
C ASP A 134 12.38 0.60 -13.62
N SER A 135 12.86 -0.39 -14.36
CA SER A 135 13.92 -0.20 -15.35
C SER A 135 13.43 0.13 -16.75
N ARG A 136 12.12 0.33 -16.95
CA ARG A 136 11.61 0.76 -18.26
C ARG A 136 12.08 2.18 -18.64
N PRO A 137 12.30 2.44 -19.95
CA PRO A 137 12.32 1.47 -21.05
C PRO A 137 13.68 0.75 -21.18
N ALA A 138 14.70 1.15 -20.42
CA ALA A 138 16.09 0.69 -20.57
C ALA A 138 16.28 -0.83 -20.42
N SER A 139 15.54 -1.50 -19.53
CA SER A 139 15.59 -2.96 -19.41
C SER A 139 14.33 -3.59 -18.78
N ALA A 140 14.27 -4.92 -18.85
CA ALA A 140 13.25 -5.75 -18.20
C ALA A 140 13.64 -6.22 -16.78
N THR A 141 14.82 -5.85 -16.28
CA THR A 141 15.42 -6.44 -15.07
C THR A 141 14.58 -6.21 -13.82
N TYR A 142 14.20 -4.94 -13.55
CA TYR A 142 13.46 -4.58 -12.34
C TYR A 142 12.05 -4.08 -12.65
N ARG A 143 11.08 -4.59 -11.88
CA ARG A 143 9.67 -4.17 -11.89
C ARG A 143 9.17 -4.08 -10.45
N ALA A 144 8.02 -3.44 -10.28
CA ALA A 144 7.25 -3.56 -9.05
C ALA A 144 6.93 -5.04 -8.77
N PRO A 145 6.97 -5.48 -7.52
CA PRO A 145 6.65 -6.86 -7.17
C PRO A 145 5.16 -7.16 -7.41
N SER A 146 4.81 -8.43 -7.54
CA SER A 146 3.40 -8.87 -7.59
C SER A 146 2.73 -8.75 -6.22
N ALA A 147 3.51 -8.92 -5.15
CA ALA A 147 3.08 -8.82 -3.76
C ALA A 147 4.22 -8.34 -2.87
N TYR A 148 3.89 -7.72 -1.73
CA TYR A 148 4.84 -7.53 -0.65
C TYR A 148 4.16 -7.58 0.71
N THR A 149 4.93 -7.88 1.75
CA THR A 149 4.49 -7.91 3.15
C THR A 149 5.53 -7.24 4.01
N ILE A 150 5.11 -6.31 4.87
CA ILE A 150 5.97 -5.76 5.92
C ILE A 150 6.02 -6.78 7.07
N GLN A 151 7.23 -7.07 7.53
CA GLN A 151 7.48 -7.97 8.64
C GLN A 151 8.35 -7.26 9.67
N TYR A 152 8.15 -7.57 10.95
CA TYR A 152 9.01 -7.10 12.03
C TYR A 152 9.66 -8.29 12.71
N LEU A 153 10.85 -8.08 13.27
CA LEU A 153 11.50 -9.10 14.07
C LEU A 153 10.87 -9.12 15.46
N ASN A 154 10.25 -10.25 15.81
CA ASN A 154 9.68 -10.52 17.12
C ASN A 154 10.50 -11.63 17.80
N GLY A 155 11.32 -11.25 18.78
CA GLY A 155 12.37 -12.12 19.31
C GLY A 155 13.37 -12.50 18.21
N SER A 156 13.39 -13.78 17.83
CA SER A 156 14.22 -14.30 16.74
C SER A 156 13.46 -14.57 15.44
N THR A 157 12.14 -14.33 15.42
CA THR A 157 11.26 -14.73 14.33
C THR A 157 10.76 -13.52 13.56
N TRP A 158 10.81 -13.59 12.23
CA TRP A 158 10.17 -12.61 11.37
C TRP A 158 8.67 -12.86 11.31
N THR A 159 7.88 -11.90 11.78
CA THR A 159 6.42 -11.99 11.82
C THR A 159 5.82 -10.92 10.91
N ALA A 160 4.77 -11.27 10.16
CA ALA A 160 4.01 -10.28 9.40
C ALA A 160 3.45 -9.22 10.36
N VAL A 161 3.63 -7.96 10.00
CA VAL A 161 2.96 -6.87 10.72
C VAL A 161 1.45 -7.08 10.56
N PRO A 162 0.67 -7.12 11.65
CA PRO A 162 -0.77 -7.34 11.57
C PRO A 162 -1.44 -6.15 10.90
N SER A 163 -2.60 -6.36 10.28
CA SER A 163 -3.50 -5.26 9.92
C SER A 163 -2.87 -4.19 9.00
N GLN A 164 -1.98 -4.61 8.09
CA GLN A 164 -1.33 -3.73 7.11
C GLN A 164 -2.35 -3.14 6.12
N THR A 165 -2.36 -1.83 5.99
CA THR A 165 -3.14 -1.12 4.97
C THR A 165 -2.19 -0.54 3.93
N LYS A 166 -2.31 -1.00 2.68
CA LYS A 166 -1.42 -0.62 1.58
C LYS A 166 -2.07 0.41 0.67
N THR A 167 -1.32 1.45 0.33
CA THR A 167 -1.72 2.49 -0.63
C THR A 167 -0.64 2.66 -1.69
N PRO A 168 -0.89 2.30 -2.96
CA PRO A 168 -2.09 1.60 -3.46
C PRO A 168 -2.22 0.16 -2.93
N ALA A 169 -3.41 -0.42 -3.07
CA ALA A 169 -3.70 -1.79 -2.64
C ALA A 169 -2.87 -2.85 -3.40
N ALA A 170 -2.76 -2.69 -4.74
CA ALA A 170 -1.85 -3.48 -5.57
C ALA A 170 -0.49 -2.77 -5.66
N PRO A 171 0.65 -3.46 -5.48
CA PRO A 171 1.96 -2.83 -5.61
C PRO A 171 2.16 -2.19 -6.99
N ARG A 172 2.85 -1.06 -7.01
CA ARG A 172 3.22 -0.38 -8.27
C ARG A 172 4.66 0.11 -8.23
N ALA A 173 5.16 0.51 -9.40
CA ALA A 173 6.45 1.19 -9.48
C ALA A 173 6.42 2.50 -8.68
N ASN A 174 7.58 2.93 -8.20
CA ASN A 174 7.73 4.14 -7.40
C ASN A 174 6.92 4.02 -6.07
N TYR A 175 6.20 5.05 -5.67
CA TYR A 175 5.66 5.21 -4.32
C TYR A 175 4.55 4.21 -3.94
N ASN A 176 4.78 3.54 -2.82
CA ASN A 176 3.83 2.72 -2.07
C ASN A 176 3.95 3.06 -0.57
N GLN A 177 2.83 3.09 0.13
CA GLN A 177 2.76 3.36 1.56
C GLN A 177 2.05 2.22 2.26
N VAL A 178 2.53 1.85 3.44
CA VAL A 178 1.94 0.84 4.30
C VAL A 178 1.77 1.43 5.68
N THR A 179 0.54 1.48 6.19
CA THR A 179 0.24 1.90 7.57
C THR A 179 -0.29 0.72 8.36
N PHE A 180 -0.01 0.66 9.65
CA PHE A 180 -0.38 -0.47 10.50
C PHE A 180 -0.41 -0.08 11.99
N PRO A 181 -1.08 -0.88 12.86
CA PRO A 181 -0.97 -0.70 14.30
C PRO A 181 0.50 -0.71 14.73
N SER A 182 0.87 0.19 15.64
CA SER A 182 2.27 0.33 16.04
C SER A 182 2.85 -0.98 16.55
N VAL A 183 3.95 -1.43 15.95
CA VAL A 183 4.77 -2.54 16.45
C VAL A 183 6.04 -1.97 17.07
N THR A 184 6.50 -2.54 18.17
CA THR A 184 7.77 -2.16 18.79
C THR A 184 8.84 -3.17 18.36
N THR A 185 9.83 -2.70 17.58
CA THR A 185 10.89 -3.58 17.06
C THR A 185 12.18 -2.81 16.83
N ALA A 186 13.30 -3.52 16.80
CA ALA A 186 14.58 -2.98 16.34
C ALA A 186 14.84 -3.24 14.85
N ARG A 187 14.09 -4.15 14.22
CA ARG A 187 14.33 -4.59 12.85
C ARG A 187 13.00 -4.81 12.13
N ILE A 188 12.85 -4.18 10.98
CA ILE A 188 11.64 -4.28 10.13
C ILE A 188 12.08 -4.49 8.69
N ARG A 189 11.35 -5.31 7.92
CA ARG A 189 11.70 -5.62 6.54
C ARG A 189 10.48 -5.62 5.63
N VAL A 190 10.73 -5.41 4.35
CA VAL A 190 9.79 -5.76 3.29
C VAL A 190 10.20 -7.12 2.71
N GLN A 191 9.28 -8.07 2.72
CA GLN A 191 9.38 -9.34 1.98
C GLN A 191 8.61 -9.16 0.67
N VAL A 192 9.25 -9.37 -0.48
CA VAL A 192 8.65 -9.17 -1.81
C VAL A 192 8.52 -10.48 -2.58
N THR A 193 7.47 -10.57 -3.39
CA THR A 193 7.28 -11.61 -4.40
C THR A 193 7.47 -10.98 -5.77
N ASN A 194 8.42 -11.51 -6.54
CA ASN A 194 8.78 -10.99 -7.85
C ASN A 194 7.62 -11.12 -8.85
N ALA A 195 7.51 -10.15 -9.76
CA ALA A 195 6.50 -10.17 -10.82
C ALA A 195 7.01 -10.95 -12.04
N GLY A 196 6.58 -12.21 -12.17
CA GLY A 196 7.03 -13.10 -13.25
C GLY A 196 8.54 -13.35 -13.17
N SER A 197 9.26 -13.13 -14.27
CA SER A 197 10.72 -13.29 -14.32
C SER A 197 11.50 -12.04 -13.90
N ALA A 198 10.83 -10.89 -13.75
CA ALA A 198 11.48 -9.64 -13.33
C ALA A 198 11.87 -9.70 -11.85
N LYS A 199 12.96 -9.03 -11.49
CA LYS A 199 13.41 -8.86 -10.10
C LYS A 199 12.80 -7.61 -9.48
N THR A 200 12.88 -7.51 -8.17
CA THR A 200 12.48 -6.32 -7.43
C THR A 200 13.71 -5.50 -7.05
N GLY A 201 13.60 -4.19 -7.18
CA GLY A 201 14.56 -3.25 -6.63
C GLY A 201 13.86 -2.15 -5.85
N LEU A 202 14.58 -1.53 -4.92
CA LEU A 202 14.14 -0.39 -4.13
C LEU A 202 15.11 0.77 -4.37
N THR A 203 14.57 1.90 -4.82
CA THR A 203 15.28 3.17 -4.76
C THR A 203 15.20 3.78 -3.37
N GLU A 204 14.21 3.43 -2.55
CA GLU A 204 14.14 3.84 -1.15
C GLU A 204 13.18 2.95 -0.35
N ILE A 205 13.46 2.78 0.92
CA ILE A 205 12.56 2.29 1.94
C ILE A 205 12.75 3.11 3.23
N ALA A 206 11.66 3.55 3.83
CA ALA A 206 11.70 4.36 5.04
C ALA A 206 10.64 3.90 6.05
N ALA A 207 11.04 3.78 7.32
CA ALA A 207 10.15 3.48 8.44
C ALA A 207 9.85 4.75 9.25
N TYR A 208 8.62 4.86 9.75
CA TYR A 208 8.17 6.02 10.51
C TYR A 208 7.43 5.62 11.78
N ASN A 209 7.54 6.48 12.79
CA ASN A 209 6.59 6.60 13.88
C ASN A 209 5.89 7.97 13.78
N ARG A 210 4.69 7.98 13.24
CA ARG A 210 3.96 9.22 12.95
C ARG A 210 3.23 9.81 14.16
N GLY A 211 3.28 9.13 15.32
CA GLY A 211 2.41 9.45 16.45
C GLY A 211 0.93 9.17 16.12
N GLY A 212 0.12 9.02 17.16
CA GLY A 212 -1.22 8.46 17.02
C GLY A 212 -1.18 6.96 16.70
N THR A 213 -2.12 6.21 17.24
CA THR A 213 -2.44 4.90 16.68
C THR A 213 -3.18 5.17 15.37
N PRO A 214 -2.66 4.76 14.18
CA PRO A 214 -3.57 4.45 13.09
C PRO A 214 -4.62 3.54 13.71
N PRO A 215 -5.93 3.87 13.61
CA PRO A 215 -6.95 3.10 14.29
C PRO A 215 -6.67 1.63 13.97
N PRO A 216 -6.58 0.74 14.97
CA PRO A 216 -6.40 -0.66 14.68
C PRO A 216 -7.47 -1.03 13.67
N VAL A 217 -7.06 -1.44 12.45
CA VAL A 217 -8.01 -1.99 11.49
C VAL A 217 -8.36 -3.36 12.04
N THR A 218 -9.36 -3.34 12.92
CA THR A 218 -9.97 -4.52 13.51
C THR A 218 -10.56 -5.33 12.37
N ASN A 219 -10.17 -6.59 12.25
CA ASN A 219 -10.84 -7.52 11.37
C ASN A 219 -12.22 -7.82 11.98
N LEU A 220 -13.23 -7.12 11.51
CA LEU A 220 -14.62 -7.25 11.95
C LEU A 220 -15.19 -8.62 11.60
N ALA A 221 -14.63 -9.32 10.60
CA ALA A 221 -15.05 -10.66 10.21
C ALA A 221 -14.94 -11.66 11.37
N LEU A 222 -13.97 -11.52 12.27
CA LEU A 222 -13.77 -12.44 13.41
C LEU A 222 -14.94 -12.47 14.40
N SER A 223 -15.79 -11.44 14.38
CA SER A 223 -17.00 -11.36 15.22
C SER A 223 -18.27 -11.80 14.50
N ALA A 224 -18.19 -12.12 13.21
CA ALA A 224 -19.32 -12.56 12.42
C ALA A 224 -19.61 -14.05 12.62
N THR A 225 -20.87 -14.44 12.44
CA THR A 225 -21.25 -15.83 12.21
C THR A 225 -21.11 -16.15 10.72
N PRO A 226 -20.24 -17.11 10.32
CA PRO A 226 -20.08 -17.47 8.93
C PRO A 226 -21.18 -18.45 8.46
N SER A 227 -21.62 -18.31 7.22
CA SER A 227 -22.51 -19.24 6.52
C SER A 227 -22.11 -19.37 5.05
N ALA A 228 -22.58 -20.39 4.36
CA ALA A 228 -22.21 -20.63 2.96
C ALA A 228 -23.34 -21.33 2.18
N SER A 229 -23.27 -21.27 0.85
CA SER A 229 -24.17 -22.01 -0.05
C SER A 229 -24.06 -23.52 0.14
N HIS A 230 -22.83 -24.00 0.31
CA HIS A 230 -22.48 -25.39 0.51
C HIS A 230 -21.13 -25.48 1.24
N THR A 231 -20.91 -26.59 1.96
CA THR A 231 -19.62 -26.91 2.58
C THR A 231 -19.41 -28.42 2.49
N SER A 232 -18.29 -28.86 1.91
CA SER A 232 -17.94 -30.28 1.86
C SER A 232 -17.89 -30.90 3.25
N SER A 233 -18.21 -32.19 3.40
CA SER A 233 -18.38 -32.84 4.71
C SER A 233 -17.10 -32.95 5.56
N TRP A 234 -15.91 -32.77 4.95
CA TRP A 234 -14.60 -32.73 5.62
C TRP A 234 -14.00 -31.32 5.70
N GLU A 235 -14.74 -30.30 5.26
CA GLU A 235 -14.36 -28.89 5.31
C GLU A 235 -15.26 -28.15 6.30
N THR A 236 -14.95 -26.90 6.61
CA THR A 236 -15.69 -26.14 7.61
C THR A 236 -15.93 -24.71 7.18
N VAL A 237 -17.17 -24.24 7.38
CA VAL A 237 -17.55 -22.85 7.16
C VAL A 237 -16.87 -21.89 8.15
N ALA A 238 -16.41 -22.40 9.31
CA ALA A 238 -15.68 -21.61 10.30
C ALA A 238 -14.33 -21.11 9.78
N ALA A 239 -13.74 -21.77 8.78
CA ALA A 239 -12.50 -21.33 8.15
C ALA A 239 -12.64 -20.02 7.36
N LEU A 240 -13.87 -19.56 7.11
CA LEU A 240 -14.08 -18.28 6.43
C LEU A 240 -13.58 -17.09 7.24
N ASN A 241 -13.49 -17.19 8.58
CA ASN A 241 -13.15 -16.08 9.45
C ASN A 241 -12.47 -16.55 10.75
N ASP A 242 -11.63 -17.58 10.67
CA ASP A 242 -10.92 -18.11 11.84
C ASP A 242 -9.69 -17.27 12.23
N GLY A 243 -9.29 -16.32 11.38
CA GLY A 243 -8.18 -15.41 11.63
C GLY A 243 -6.81 -16.02 11.39
N ILE A 244 -6.74 -17.26 10.88
CA ILE A 244 -5.50 -17.88 10.46
C ILE A 244 -4.95 -17.09 9.26
N GLN A 245 -3.62 -16.95 9.22
CA GLN A 245 -2.94 -16.36 8.07
C GLN A 245 -2.56 -17.49 7.13
N PRO A 246 -3.19 -17.59 5.94
CA PRO A 246 -2.88 -18.69 5.03
C PRO A 246 -1.45 -18.57 4.50
N PRO A 247 -0.67 -19.67 4.47
CA PRO A 247 0.70 -19.69 3.95
C PRO A 247 0.74 -19.77 2.41
N SER A 248 -0.27 -20.40 1.79
CA SER A 248 -0.42 -20.58 0.34
C SER A 248 -1.90 -20.87 0.02
N SER A 249 -2.29 -20.85 -1.27
CA SER A 249 -3.65 -21.20 -1.69
C SER A 249 -3.93 -22.69 -1.66
N ASN A 250 -2.89 -23.54 -1.72
CA ASN A 250 -2.99 -24.99 -1.56
C ASN A 250 -2.73 -25.41 -0.11
N ASP A 251 -3.20 -24.60 0.86
CA ASP A 251 -3.08 -24.95 2.27
C ASP A 251 -4.11 -26.03 2.64
N THR A 252 -3.63 -27.26 2.77
CA THR A 252 -4.44 -28.40 3.19
C THR A 252 -4.20 -28.78 4.66
N ALA A 253 -3.30 -28.07 5.35
CA ALA A 253 -2.94 -28.34 6.74
C ALA A 253 -3.83 -27.60 7.73
N ASN A 254 -4.26 -26.39 7.40
CA ASN A 254 -5.21 -25.62 8.21
C ASN A 254 -6.67 -25.88 7.79
N PRO A 255 -7.65 -25.52 8.65
CA PRO A 255 -9.06 -25.49 8.27
C PRO A 255 -9.27 -24.67 6.98
N ARG A 256 -10.25 -25.10 6.20
CA ARG A 256 -10.60 -24.47 4.92
C ARG A 256 -12.08 -24.64 4.64
N TRP A 257 -12.62 -23.72 3.87
CA TRP A 257 -13.95 -23.84 3.30
C TRP A 257 -13.84 -24.19 1.82
N GLY A 258 -14.58 -25.19 1.39
CA GLY A 258 -14.68 -25.57 -0.01
C GLY A 258 -16.03 -26.19 -0.33
N THR A 259 -16.34 -26.25 -1.63
CA THR A 259 -17.68 -26.54 -2.12
C THR A 259 -17.77 -27.86 -2.88
N TRP A 260 -16.84 -28.80 -2.71
CA TRP A 260 -16.91 -30.06 -3.46
C TRP A 260 -18.20 -30.86 -3.19
N PRO A 261 -18.86 -31.44 -4.22
CA PRO A 261 -18.54 -31.38 -5.66
C PRO A 261 -19.29 -30.26 -6.43
N GLU A 262 -19.90 -29.29 -5.72
CA GLU A 262 -20.70 -28.22 -6.32
C GLU A 262 -19.86 -27.28 -7.18
N THR A 263 -20.34 -27.05 -8.41
CA THR A 263 -19.74 -26.13 -9.38
C THR A 263 -20.63 -24.90 -9.60
N GLY A 264 -20.27 -24.03 -10.56
CA GLY A 264 -21.04 -22.84 -10.87
C GLY A 264 -20.81 -21.71 -9.87
N GLN A 265 -21.89 -21.05 -9.46
CA GLN A 265 -21.82 -19.92 -8.53
C GLN A 265 -22.02 -20.38 -7.10
N GLN A 266 -21.08 -20.04 -6.22
CA GLN A 266 -21.13 -20.36 -4.80
C GLN A 266 -20.98 -19.07 -3.98
N TRP A 267 -21.48 -19.07 -2.74
CA TRP A 267 -21.36 -17.92 -1.86
C TRP A 267 -20.92 -18.29 -0.44
N ALA A 268 -20.16 -17.39 0.17
CA ALA A 268 -19.73 -17.43 1.55
C ALA A 268 -20.13 -16.09 2.21
N GLU A 269 -20.74 -16.12 3.38
CA GLU A 269 -21.33 -14.95 4.04
C GLU A 269 -20.84 -14.80 5.48
N LEU A 270 -20.64 -13.55 5.86
CA LEU A 270 -20.41 -13.09 7.23
C LEU A 270 -21.67 -12.35 7.70
N THR A 271 -22.27 -12.81 8.81
CA THR A 271 -23.41 -12.15 9.46
C THR A 271 -23.04 -11.61 10.83
N TRP A 272 -23.32 -10.33 11.08
CA TRP A 272 -23.14 -9.70 12.38
C TRP A 272 -24.48 -9.49 13.10
N PRO A 273 -24.51 -9.54 14.44
CA PRO A 273 -25.71 -9.25 15.22
C PRO A 273 -26.12 -7.76 15.16
N ALA A 274 -25.17 -6.87 14.86
CA ALA A 274 -25.39 -5.45 14.66
C ALA A 274 -24.65 -4.96 13.41
N ALA A 275 -25.18 -3.92 12.76
CA ALA A 275 -24.59 -3.38 11.54
C ALA A 275 -23.16 -2.89 11.80
N GLN A 276 -22.25 -3.31 10.94
CA GLN A 276 -20.85 -2.88 10.93
C GLN A 276 -20.65 -1.83 9.84
N THR A 277 -19.78 -0.85 10.10
CA THR A 277 -19.29 0.04 9.05
C THR A 277 -18.08 -0.60 8.37
N LEU A 278 -18.25 -0.99 7.10
CA LEU A 278 -17.27 -1.72 6.32
C LEU A 278 -16.79 -0.84 5.16
N GLY A 279 -15.48 -0.74 4.95
CA GLY A 279 -14.89 0.00 3.84
C GLY A 279 -13.80 -0.76 3.07
N ARG A 280 -13.36 -1.89 3.61
CA ARG A 280 -12.39 -2.78 2.96
C ARG A 280 -12.71 -4.23 3.30
N ALA A 281 -12.51 -5.13 2.35
CA ALA A 281 -12.49 -6.55 2.62
C ALA A 281 -11.37 -7.25 1.82
N GLU A 282 -10.91 -8.38 2.33
CA GLU A 282 -9.86 -9.20 1.74
C GLU A 282 -10.32 -10.65 1.67
N VAL A 283 -10.02 -11.35 0.58
CA VAL A 283 -10.31 -12.78 0.44
C VAL A 283 -9.04 -13.55 0.07
N TYR A 284 -8.88 -14.73 0.63
CA TYR A 284 -7.80 -15.65 0.27
C TYR A 284 -8.41 -16.92 -0.32
N PHE A 285 -8.11 -17.21 -1.59
CA PHE A 285 -8.68 -18.36 -2.29
C PHE A 285 -8.01 -19.67 -1.89
N PHE A 286 -8.82 -20.70 -1.71
CA PHE A 286 -8.36 -22.08 -1.61
C PHE A 286 -8.37 -22.71 -3.01
N ASP A 287 -7.28 -23.39 -3.34
CA ASP A 287 -7.05 -24.10 -4.61
C ASP A 287 -6.17 -25.32 -4.29
N ASP A 288 -6.76 -26.51 -4.34
CA ASP A 288 -6.10 -27.78 -4.02
C ASP A 288 -5.35 -28.39 -5.23
N GLU A 289 -5.32 -27.66 -6.34
CA GLU A 289 -4.79 -28.07 -7.64
C GLU A 289 -5.46 -29.34 -8.20
N GLN A 290 -6.66 -29.66 -7.71
CA GLN A 290 -7.43 -30.84 -8.07
C GLN A 290 -8.91 -30.47 -8.28
N GLY A 291 -9.76 -30.76 -7.29
CA GLY A 291 -11.21 -30.63 -7.39
C GLY A 291 -11.73 -29.23 -7.07
N ILE A 292 -10.93 -28.44 -6.34
CA ILE A 292 -11.22 -27.06 -5.97
C ILE A 292 -10.15 -26.17 -6.59
N ASP A 293 -10.57 -25.19 -7.38
CA ASP A 293 -9.65 -24.32 -8.14
C ASP A 293 -10.03 -22.83 -7.93
N MET A 294 -9.15 -21.94 -8.38
CA MET A 294 -9.37 -20.51 -8.42
C MET A 294 -10.68 -20.15 -9.14
N PRO A 295 -11.45 -19.18 -8.63
CA PRO A 295 -12.64 -18.70 -9.32
C PRO A 295 -12.29 -17.99 -10.63
N SER A 296 -13.18 -18.07 -11.62
CA SER A 296 -13.10 -17.26 -12.84
C SER A 296 -13.45 -15.79 -12.58
N ALA A 297 -14.28 -15.54 -11.57
CA ALA A 297 -14.66 -14.21 -11.11
C ALA A 297 -15.18 -14.27 -9.67
N TRP A 298 -15.11 -13.14 -8.98
CA TRP A 298 -15.76 -12.99 -7.68
C TRP A 298 -16.23 -11.56 -7.44
N LYS A 299 -17.19 -11.42 -6.52
CA LYS A 299 -17.76 -10.14 -6.10
C LYS A 299 -18.04 -10.14 -4.61
N LEU A 300 -17.94 -8.96 -3.99
CA LEU A 300 -18.51 -8.70 -2.68
C LEU A 300 -19.90 -8.14 -2.86
N GLN A 301 -20.81 -8.57 -1.99
CA GLN A 301 -22.15 -8.04 -1.89
C GLN A 301 -22.47 -7.74 -0.43
N TYR A 302 -23.11 -6.60 -0.17
CA TYR A 302 -23.60 -6.26 1.16
C TYR A 302 -25.12 -6.30 1.20
N TRP A 303 -25.71 -6.61 2.36
CA TRP A 303 -27.15 -6.54 2.56
C TRP A 303 -27.57 -5.10 2.86
N ASN A 304 -28.50 -4.56 2.07
CA ASN A 304 -29.02 -3.19 2.25
C ASN A 304 -30.29 -3.12 3.13
N GLY A 305 -30.74 -4.25 3.68
CA GLY A 305 -32.01 -4.37 4.42
C GLY A 305 -33.08 -5.19 3.67
N SER A 306 -33.01 -5.27 2.35
CA SER A 306 -33.99 -5.97 1.50
C SER A 306 -33.40 -6.85 0.41
N SER A 307 -32.19 -6.54 -0.07
CA SER A 307 -31.48 -7.29 -1.09
C SER A 307 -29.97 -7.22 -0.91
N TYR A 308 -29.27 -8.15 -1.57
CA TYR A 308 -27.82 -8.07 -1.75
C TYR A 308 -27.49 -7.10 -2.88
N VAL A 309 -26.55 -6.19 -2.62
CA VAL A 309 -26.07 -5.19 -3.58
C VAL A 309 -24.58 -5.39 -3.80
N ASP A 310 -24.17 -5.40 -5.07
CA ASP A 310 -22.76 -5.47 -5.46
C ASP A 310 -21.98 -4.28 -4.90
N VAL A 311 -20.82 -4.58 -4.30
CA VAL A 311 -19.84 -3.58 -3.89
C VAL A 311 -19.05 -3.14 -5.13
N PRO A 312 -19.08 -1.85 -5.51
CA PRO A 312 -18.25 -1.35 -6.60
C PRO A 312 -16.77 -1.43 -6.24
N GLY A 313 -15.94 -1.94 -7.15
CA GLY A 313 -14.51 -2.08 -6.92
C GLY A 313 -13.79 -2.91 -7.98
N SER A 314 -12.47 -2.95 -7.88
CA SER A 314 -11.61 -3.84 -8.68
C SER A 314 -11.40 -5.16 -7.93
N TYR A 315 -11.58 -6.27 -8.63
CA TYR A 315 -11.54 -7.61 -8.05
C TYR A 315 -10.39 -8.40 -8.68
N GLY A 316 -9.33 -8.65 -7.90
CA GLY A 316 -8.16 -9.42 -8.33
C GLY A 316 -8.33 -10.93 -8.14
N LEU A 317 -7.61 -11.73 -8.91
CA LEU A 317 -7.63 -13.20 -8.88
C LEU A 317 -6.24 -13.79 -8.63
N ALA A 318 -5.45 -13.17 -7.77
CA ALA A 318 -4.09 -13.63 -7.51
C ALA A 318 -4.09 -14.80 -6.51
N LYS A 319 -3.36 -15.86 -6.85
CA LYS A 319 -3.08 -17.02 -5.99
C LYS A 319 -2.04 -16.66 -4.92
N ASN A 320 -2.03 -17.38 -3.79
CA ASN A 320 -1.05 -17.26 -2.70
C ASN A 320 -0.99 -15.87 -2.03
N GLN A 321 -2.11 -15.15 -2.02
CA GLN A 321 -2.21 -13.86 -1.32
C GLN A 321 -3.66 -13.47 -1.06
N PHE A 322 -3.85 -12.48 -0.19
CA PHE A 322 -5.12 -11.78 -0.06
C PHE A 322 -5.40 -10.93 -1.28
N ASN A 323 -6.63 -11.02 -1.79
CA ASN A 323 -7.18 -10.14 -2.81
C ASN A 323 -8.05 -9.09 -2.11
N SER A 324 -7.55 -7.85 -2.07
CA SER A 324 -8.18 -6.73 -1.34
C SER A 324 -9.11 -5.93 -2.23
N VAL A 325 -10.26 -5.54 -1.68
CA VAL A 325 -11.21 -4.60 -2.28
C VAL A 325 -11.47 -3.48 -1.29
N THR A 326 -11.20 -2.25 -1.70
CA THR A 326 -11.55 -1.03 -0.94
C THR A 326 -12.72 -0.35 -1.64
N PHE A 327 -13.68 0.12 -0.86
CA PHE A 327 -14.93 0.68 -1.33
C PHE A 327 -15.41 1.83 -0.43
N THR A 328 -16.37 2.62 -0.92
CA THR A 328 -17.05 3.62 -0.10
C THR A 328 -17.70 2.94 1.10
N PRO A 329 -17.50 3.43 2.35
CA PRO A 329 -18.02 2.75 3.52
C PRO A 329 -19.53 2.46 3.45
N VAL A 330 -19.91 1.23 3.77
CA VAL A 330 -21.31 0.79 3.88
C VAL A 330 -21.60 0.34 5.31
N SER A 331 -22.82 0.59 5.78
CA SER A 331 -23.32 0.06 7.05
C SER A 331 -24.18 -1.17 6.77
N SER A 332 -23.75 -2.36 7.20
CA SER A 332 -24.48 -3.60 6.90
C SER A 332 -24.32 -4.65 8.00
N THR A 333 -25.33 -5.50 8.15
CA THR A 333 -25.29 -6.69 9.01
C THR A 333 -24.80 -7.93 8.27
N ARG A 334 -24.65 -7.89 6.94
CA ARG A 334 -24.18 -9.03 6.16
C ARG A 334 -23.27 -8.61 5.02
N LEU A 335 -22.17 -9.32 4.86
CA LEU A 335 -21.26 -9.22 3.73
C LEU A 335 -21.05 -10.63 3.18
N ARG A 336 -21.29 -10.83 1.88
CA ARG A 336 -21.02 -12.11 1.23
C ARG A 336 -20.05 -11.97 0.06
N VAL A 337 -19.22 -12.99 -0.08
CA VAL A 337 -18.35 -13.24 -1.21
C VAL A 337 -19.11 -14.17 -2.16
N VAL A 338 -19.31 -13.73 -3.40
CA VAL A 338 -19.89 -14.54 -4.47
C VAL A 338 -18.77 -14.94 -5.42
N LEU A 339 -18.59 -16.24 -5.62
CA LEU A 339 -17.54 -16.85 -6.42
C LEU A 339 -18.19 -17.52 -7.64
N THR A 340 -17.57 -17.40 -8.81
CA THR A 340 -17.99 -18.10 -10.03
C THR A 340 -16.89 -19.05 -10.45
N SER A 341 -17.22 -20.33 -10.65
CA SER A 341 -16.23 -21.33 -11.06
C SER A 341 -15.81 -21.17 -12.52
N THR A 342 -14.75 -21.86 -12.91
CA THR A 342 -14.28 -21.98 -14.30
C THR A 342 -15.13 -22.96 -15.13
N GLY A 343 -16.17 -23.55 -14.54
CA GLY A 343 -17.12 -24.46 -15.17
C GLY A 343 -17.13 -25.85 -14.54
N THR A 344 -15.96 -26.47 -14.37
CA THR A 344 -15.83 -27.85 -13.87
C THR A 344 -15.30 -27.95 -12.46
N ALA A 345 -14.61 -26.91 -11.96
CA ALA A 345 -14.04 -26.92 -10.62
C ALA A 345 -15.07 -26.50 -9.56
N SER A 346 -14.91 -27.05 -8.35
CA SER A 346 -15.48 -26.49 -7.12
C SER A 346 -14.66 -25.28 -6.66
N LEU A 347 -15.15 -24.57 -5.65
CA LEU A 347 -14.59 -23.31 -5.18
C LEU A 347 -14.27 -23.38 -3.69
N GLY A 348 -13.34 -22.54 -3.22
CA GLY A 348 -13.03 -22.47 -1.81
C GLY A 348 -12.34 -21.18 -1.37
N LEU A 349 -12.35 -20.96 -0.06
CA LEU A 349 -11.71 -19.83 0.61
C LEU A 349 -10.97 -20.34 1.86
N LEU A 350 -9.83 -19.71 2.13
CA LEU A 350 -9.04 -19.94 3.34
C LEU A 350 -9.26 -18.88 4.42
N GLU A 351 -9.67 -17.67 4.04
CA GLU A 351 -9.95 -16.58 4.99
C GLU A 351 -10.69 -15.44 4.26
N VAL A 352 -11.64 -14.81 4.94
CA VAL A 352 -12.32 -13.57 4.57
C VAL A 352 -12.15 -12.56 5.70
N ARG A 353 -11.61 -11.39 5.37
CA ARG A 353 -11.42 -10.29 6.31
C ARG A 353 -12.27 -9.09 5.92
N ALA A 354 -12.77 -8.37 6.92
CA ALA A 354 -13.59 -7.18 6.71
C ALA A 354 -13.16 -6.09 7.70
N PHE A 355 -13.02 -4.85 7.23
CA PHE A 355 -12.47 -3.75 8.02
C PHE A 355 -13.30 -2.48 7.85
N ALA A 356 -13.34 -1.65 8.90
CA ALA A 356 -13.65 -0.23 8.77
C ALA A 356 -12.51 0.46 7.98
N ASN A 357 -12.86 1.44 7.14
CA ASN A 357 -11.87 2.18 6.33
C ASN A 357 -10.95 3.07 7.17
#